data_AF-A0A962VA64-F1
#
_entry.id   AF-A0A962VA64-F1
#
_cell.length_a   1.000
_cell.length_b   1.000
_cell.length_c   1.000
_cell.angle_alpha   90.00
_cell.angle_beta   90.00
_cell.angle_gamma   90.00
#
_symmetry.space_group_name_H-M   'P 1'
#
loop_
_entity.id
_entity.type
_entity.pdbx_description
1 polymer ?
#
loop_
_entity_poly.entity_id
_entity_poly.type
_entity_poly.pdbx_seq_one_letter_code
_entity_poly.pdbx_strand_id
1 'polypeptide(L)'
;AAAQHDRLCELNVLEQVANICQTNIVQDAWARGQPVSVHGWLYALNDGLLRDLGLTVSQPEQLAQHYETVLARLASRTLNQPLDPVGTQ
;
A
#
# COMPACT_ATOMS: atom_id res chain seq x y z
N ALA A 1 -3.00 -22.26 2.44
CA ALA A 1 -1.74 -21.78 3.05
C ALA A 1 -1.19 -20.56 2.31
N ALA A 2 -0.84 -20.67 1.02
CA ALA A 2 -0.32 -19.55 0.22
C ALA A 2 -1.24 -18.31 0.22
N ALA A 3 -2.53 -18.46 -0.08
CA ALA A 3 -3.48 -17.34 -0.11
C ALA A 3 -3.62 -16.58 1.22
N GLN A 4 -3.44 -17.25 2.37
CA GLN A 4 -3.47 -16.60 3.68
C GLN A 4 -2.17 -15.83 3.95
N HIS A 5 -1.04 -16.36 3.48
CA HIS A 5 0.25 -15.67 3.58
C HIS A 5 0.26 -14.41 2.70
N ASP A 6 -0.21 -14.52 1.45
CA ASP A 6 -0.34 -13.39 0.52
C ASP A 6 -1.20 -12.28 1.15
N ARG A 7 -2.28 -12.68 1.82
CA ARG A 7 -3.17 -11.76 2.53
C ARG A 7 -2.50 -11.02 3.68
N LEU A 8 -1.70 -11.74 4.47
CA LEU A 8 -0.94 -11.13 5.55
C LEU A 8 0.14 -10.19 5.02
N CYS A 9 0.77 -10.53 3.89
CA CYS A 9 1.72 -9.64 3.22
C CYS A 9 1.05 -8.34 2.76
N GLU A 10 -0.14 -8.41 2.16
CA GLU A 10 -0.90 -7.22 1.75
C GLU A 10 -1.25 -6.31 2.93
N LEU A 11 -1.78 -6.88 4.01
CA LEU A 11 -2.10 -6.14 5.23
C LEU A 11 -0.84 -5.56 5.88
N ASN A 12 0.27 -6.30 5.84
CA ASN A 12 1.54 -5.82 6.35
C ASN A 12 2.07 -4.62 5.55
N VAL A 13 1.98 -4.62 4.21
CA VAL A 13 2.36 -3.44 3.41
C VAL A 13 1.45 -2.25 3.70
N LEU A 14 0.12 -2.47 3.81
CA LEU A 14 -0.83 -1.42 4.18
C LEU A 14 -0.45 -0.74 5.51
N GLU A 15 -0.20 -1.55 6.55
CA GLU A 15 0.21 -1.04 7.86
C GLU A 15 1.58 -0.36 7.85
N GLN A 16 2.57 -0.93 7.14
CA GLN A 16 3.90 -0.34 7.10
C GLN A 16 3.90 1.01 6.40
N VAL A 17 3.14 1.18 5.32
CA VAL A 17 2.99 2.49 4.68
C VAL A 17 2.35 3.49 5.64
N ALA A 18 1.31 3.11 6.39
CA ALA A 18 0.70 3.97 7.39
C ALA A 18 1.70 4.37 8.49
N ASN A 19 2.49 3.43 8.98
CA ASN A 19 3.52 3.67 9.98
C ASN A 19 4.61 4.61 9.46
N ILE A 20 5.08 4.42 8.22
CA ILE A 20 6.07 5.30 7.58
C ILE A 20 5.52 6.73 7.46
N CYS A 21 4.27 6.87 7.02
CA CYS A 21 3.62 8.17 6.91
C CYS A 21 3.52 8.88 8.27
N GLN A 22 3.42 8.16 9.39
CA GLN A 22 3.36 8.73 10.74
C GLN A 22 4.73 9.08 11.34
N THR A 23 5.84 8.75 10.67
CA THR A 23 7.18 9.11 11.16
C THR A 23 7.44 10.61 11.07
N ASN A 24 8.18 11.16 12.03
CA ASN A 24 8.58 12.58 12.00
C ASN A 24 9.32 12.96 10.72
N ILE A 25 10.13 12.05 10.15
CA ILE A 25 10.89 12.32 8.91
C ILE A 25 9.96 12.69 7.75
N VAL A 26 8.88 11.91 7.57
CA VAL A 26 7.90 12.12 6.49
C VAL A 26 6.99 13.30 6.80
N GLN A 27 6.52 13.41 8.05
CA GLN A 27 5.69 14.53 8.50
C GLN A 27 6.41 15.87 8.36
N ASP A 28 7.66 15.97 8.79
CA ASP A 28 8.49 17.17 8.65
C ASP A 28 8.77 17.49 7.17
N ALA A 29 8.84 16.47 6.31
CA ALA A 29 9.01 16.65 4.87
C ALA A 29 7.79 17.29 4.22
N TRP A 30 6.59 16.80 4.57
CA TRP A 30 5.35 17.41 4.12
C TRP A 30 5.15 18.80 4.71
N ALA A 31 5.44 19.00 6.00
CA ALA A 31 5.30 20.29 6.68
C ALA A 31 6.20 21.39 6.07
N ARG A 32 7.40 21.04 5.58
CA ARG A 32 8.29 21.98 4.86
C ARG A 32 7.98 22.11 3.37
N GLY A 33 6.93 21.45 2.87
CA GLY A 33 6.54 21.48 1.45
C GLY A 33 7.46 20.67 0.52
N GLN A 34 8.25 19.73 1.04
CA GLN A 34 9.09 18.88 0.19
C GLN A 34 8.21 17.86 -0.56
N PRO A 35 8.37 17.70 -1.89
CA PRO A 35 7.60 16.72 -2.65
C PRO A 35 8.13 15.31 -2.35
N VAL A 36 7.47 14.61 -1.42
CA VAL A 36 7.75 13.20 -1.09
C VAL A 36 6.46 12.39 -1.12
N SER A 37 6.54 11.18 -1.66
CA SER A 37 5.42 10.23 -1.73
C SER A 37 5.85 8.87 -1.18
N VAL A 38 4.93 8.21 -0.47
CA VAL A 38 5.11 6.85 0.05
C VAL A 38 4.20 5.93 -0.75
N HIS A 39 4.74 4.86 -1.31
CA HIS A 39 4.03 3.90 -2.16
C HIS A 39 4.01 2.51 -1.53
N GLY A 40 2.85 1.85 -1.54
CA GLY A 40 2.66 0.47 -1.07
C GLY A 40 2.64 -0.53 -2.22
N TRP A 41 3.78 -1.14 -2.54
CA TRP A 41 3.90 -2.18 -3.56
C TRP A 41 4.21 -3.54 -2.96
N LEU A 42 3.79 -4.59 -3.66
CA LEU A 42 4.05 -5.98 -3.32
C LEU A 42 4.64 -6.70 -4.52
N TYR A 43 5.72 -7.44 -4.29
CA TYR A 43 6.36 -8.24 -5.33
C TYR A 43 6.04 -9.71 -5.10
N ALA A 44 5.33 -10.33 -6.04
CA ALA A 44 4.95 -11.73 -5.93
C ALA A 44 6.06 -12.62 -6.49
N LEU A 45 6.62 -13.50 -5.66
CA LEU A 45 7.73 -14.37 -6.05
C LEU A 45 7.33 -15.51 -6.99
N ASN A 46 6.04 -15.84 -7.07
CA ASN A 46 5.52 -16.95 -7.86
C ASN A 46 5.41 -16.64 -9.36
N ASP A 47 5.11 -15.39 -9.72
CA ASP A 47 4.97 -14.92 -11.10
C ASP A 47 5.93 -13.77 -11.45
N GLY A 48 6.67 -13.26 -10.46
CA GLY A 48 7.64 -12.18 -10.63
C GLY A 48 7.02 -10.81 -10.90
N LEU A 49 5.72 -10.64 -10.66
CA LEU A 49 5.00 -9.41 -10.97
C LEU A 49 4.93 -8.47 -9.76
N LEU A 50 5.14 -7.18 -10.04
CA LEU A 50 4.87 -6.10 -9.10
C LEU A 50 3.38 -5.79 -9.08
N ARG A 51 2.82 -5.63 -7.88
CA ARG A 51 1.41 -5.38 -7.62
C ARG A 51 1.31 -4.11 -6.79
N ASP A 52 0.61 -3.11 -7.29
CA ASP A 52 0.35 -1.87 -6.55
C ASP A 52 -0.90 -2.05 -5.70
N LEU A 53 -0.77 -1.76 -4.41
CA LEU A 53 -1.91 -1.78 -3.52
C LEU A 53 -2.83 -0.56 -3.71
N GLY A 54 -2.52 0.35 -4.63
CA GLY A 54 -3.25 1.61 -4.81
C GLY A 54 -3.05 2.54 -3.61
N LEU A 55 -1.96 2.33 -2.86
CA LEU A 55 -1.65 3.06 -1.63
C LEU A 55 -0.47 3.99 -1.90
N THR A 56 -0.77 5.14 -2.50
CA THR A 56 0.21 6.22 -2.70
C THR A 56 -0.20 7.41 -1.84
N VAL A 57 0.65 7.85 -0.92
CA VAL A 57 0.38 8.97 -0.02
C VAL A 57 1.43 10.04 -0.24
N SER A 58 1.02 11.21 -0.70
CA SER A 58 1.90 12.36 -0.97
C SER A 58 1.66 13.51 0.01
N GLN A 59 0.60 13.42 0.81
CA GLN A 59 0.20 14.40 1.82
C GLN A 59 -0.44 13.69 3.01
N PRO A 60 -0.28 14.18 4.24
CA PRO A 60 -0.77 13.50 5.44
C PRO A 60 -2.30 13.36 5.46
N GLU A 61 -3.05 14.29 4.87
CA GLU A 61 -4.51 14.28 4.82
C GLU A 61 -5.06 13.12 3.97
N GLN A 62 -4.28 12.61 3.02
CA GLN A 62 -4.67 11.53 2.13
C GLN A 62 -4.63 10.15 2.82
N LEU A 63 -3.84 10.02 3.90
CA LEU A 63 -3.53 8.72 4.50
C LEU A 63 -4.79 7.96 4.92
N ALA A 64 -5.68 8.60 5.67
CA ALA A 64 -6.89 7.95 6.17
C ALA A 64 -7.80 7.49 5.03
N GLN A 65 -8.03 8.34 4.03
CA GLN A 65 -8.88 8.00 2.88
C GLN A 65 -8.30 6.83 2.08
N HIS A 66 -7.00 6.87 1.79
CA HIS A 66 -6.36 5.82 1.01
C HIS A 66 -6.28 4.50 1.78
N TYR A 67 -5.96 4.56 3.08
CA TYR A 67 -5.93 3.38 3.95
C TYR A 67 -7.29 2.66 3.96
N GLU A 68 -8.38 3.39 4.22
CA GLU A 68 -9.74 2.83 4.25
C GLU A 68 -10.16 2.25 2.89
N THR A 69 -9.85 2.94 1.79
CA THR A 69 -10.14 2.47 0.43
C THR A 69 -9.44 1.14 0.16
N VAL A 70 -8.16 1.05 0.51
CA VAL A 70 -7.37 -0.16 0.31
C VAL A 70 -7.84 -1.27 1.25
N LEU A 71 -8.11 -0.98 2.52
CA LEU A 71 -8.61 -1.96 3.48
C LEU A 71 -9.94 -2.55 3.04
N ALA A 72 -10.88 -1.72 2.59
CA ALA A 72 -12.18 -2.18 2.07
C ALA A 72 -12.01 -3.06 0.82
N ARG A 73 -11.17 -2.64 -0.14
CA ARG A 73 -10.86 -3.43 -1.34
C ARG A 73 -10.27 -4.78 -0.96
N LEU A 74 -9.29 -4.76 -0.05
CA LEU A 74 -8.65 -5.94 0.49
C LEU A 74 -9.71 -6.85 1.15
N ALA A 75 -10.59 -6.33 2.01
CA ALA A 75 -11.61 -7.12 2.71
C ALA A 75 -12.65 -7.74 1.76
N SER A 76 -12.99 -7.06 0.67
CA SER A 76 -13.95 -7.53 -0.33
C SER A 76 -13.42 -8.59 -1.31
N ARG A 77 -12.11 -8.89 -1.26
CA ARG A 77 -11.46 -9.80 -2.21
C ARG A 77 -11.66 -11.27 -1.82
N THR A 78 -12.29 -12.04 -2.70
CA THR A 78 -12.39 -13.51 -2.59
C THR A 78 -10.98 -14.12 -2.68
N LEU A 79 -10.70 -15.13 -1.83
CA LEU A 79 -9.39 -15.76 -1.57
C LEU A 79 -8.54 -16.18 -2.79
N ASN A 80 -9.08 -16.18 -4.01
CA ASN A 80 -8.44 -16.71 -5.23
C ASN A 80 -8.34 -15.73 -6.41
N GLN A 81 -8.58 -14.43 -6.22
CA GLN A 81 -8.38 -13.46 -7.30
C GLN A 81 -6.97 -12.87 -7.23
N PRO A 82 -6.12 -12.93 -8.27
CA PRO A 82 -4.82 -12.24 -8.28
C PRO A 82 -5.04 -10.72 -8.18
N LEU A 83 -4.09 -9.98 -7.57
CA LEU A 83 -4.06 -8.52 -7.76
C LEU A 83 -3.84 -8.21 -9.26
N ASP A 84 -4.37 -7.11 -9.75
CA ASP A 84 -3.99 -6.68 -11.09
C ASP A 84 -2.50 -6.29 -11.10
N PRO A 85 -1.75 -6.67 -12.14
CA PRO A 85 -0.37 -6.22 -12.27
C PRO A 85 -0.34 -4.70 -12.37
N VAL A 86 0.74 -4.09 -11.87
CA VAL A 86 0.99 -2.66 -12.09
C VAL A 86 1.02 -2.39 -13.58
N GLY A 87 0.02 -1.65 -14.08
CA GLY A 87 0.14 -0.99 -15.36
C GLY A 87 1.33 -0.06 -15.28
N THR A 88 2.33 -0.28 -16.13
CA THR A 88 3.49 0.59 -16.25
C THR A 88 2.97 1.99 -16.55
N GLN A 89 2.97 2.86 -15.54
CA GLN A 89 2.84 4.30 -15.77
C GLN A 89 4.11 4.82 -16.43
#